data_AF-A0A2V9IZX1-F1
#
_entry.id   AF-A0A2V9IZX1-F1
#
_cell.length_a   1.000
_cell.length_b   1.000
_cell.length_c   1.000
_cell.angle_alpha   90.00
_cell.angle_beta   90.00
_cell.angle_gamma   90.00
#
_symmetry.space_group_name_H-M   'P 1'
#
loop_
_entity.id
_entity.type
_entity.pdbx_description
1 polymer ?
#
loop_
_entity_poly.entity_id
_entity_poly.type
_entity_poly.pdbx_seq_one_letter_code
_entity_poly.pdbx_strand_id
1 'polypeptide(L)'
;MKVLLILAGAGQLGLALCSLALPQILRWGDDLAKLRPLTRQVFWTYAAYIWATNICFGVVSAFAPHWLLDRSPLARVVAGYIALYWGARVLVQFFYFDRSEAPSGAFYKMAEMALVGLFVFLTAVYGYAAAS
;
A
#
# COMPACT_ATOMS: atom_id res chain seq x y z
N MET A 1 18.15 6.08 8.47
CA MET A 1 16.99 5.23 8.80
C MET A 1 15.74 6.02 9.15
N LYS A 2 15.74 6.87 10.19
CA LYS A 2 14.59 7.71 10.58
C LYS A 2 13.94 8.46 9.41
N VAL A 3 14.74 9.15 8.58
CA VAL A 3 14.25 9.89 7.41
C VAL A 3 13.55 8.96 6.40
N LEU A 4 14.09 7.76 6.18
CA LEU A 4 13.49 6.78 5.26
C LEU A 4 12.12 6.33 5.74
N LEU A 5 11.94 6.10 7.05
CA LEU A 5 10.64 5.78 7.62
C LEU A 5 9.65 6.95 7.52
N ILE A 6 10.10 8.19 7.68
CA ILE A 6 9.23 9.36 7.49
C ILE A 6 8.77 9.47 6.04
N LEU A 7 9.69 9.28 5.07
CA LEU A 7 9.35 9.24 3.65
C LEU A 7 8.43 8.07 3.30
N ALA A 8 8.66 6.89 3.88
CA ALA A 8 7.78 5.72 3.76
C ALA A 8 6.38 6.01 4.34
N GLY A 9 6.32 6.71 5.48
CA GLY A 9 5.08 7.15 6.09
C GLY A 9 4.31 8.12 5.20
N ALA A 10 4.98 9.17 4.72
CA ALA A 10 4.42 10.16 3.81
C ALA A 10 3.92 9.52 2.50
N GLY A 11 4.69 8.58 1.93
CA GLY A 11 4.30 7.84 0.74
C GLY A 11 3.03 7.01 0.94
N GLN A 12 2.87 6.33 2.07
CA GLN A 12 1.66 5.56 2.39
C GLN A 12 0.44 6.45 2.62
N LEU A 13 0.62 7.59 3.29
CA LEU A 13 -0.45 8.57 3.47
C LEU A 13 -0.87 9.18 2.13
N GLY A 14 0.10 9.54 1.29
CA GLY A 14 -0.14 10.01 -0.07
C GLY A 14 -0.90 8.97 -0.89
N LEU A 15 -0.48 7.70 -0.83
CA LEU A 15 -1.18 6.59 -1.48
C LEU A 15 -2.62 6.46 -0.98
N ALA A 16 -2.86 6.54 0.33
CA ALA A 16 -4.19 6.44 0.92
C ALA A 16 -5.09 7.60 0.46
N LEU A 17 -4.54 8.82 0.36
CA LEU A 17 -5.25 9.99 -0.17
C LEU A 17 -5.59 9.82 -1.65
N CYS A 18 -4.62 9.43 -2.48
CA CYS A 18 -4.87 9.14 -3.90
C CYS A 18 -5.89 8.02 -4.11
N SER A 19 -5.91 7.02 -3.21
CA SER A 19 -6.84 5.89 -3.28
C SER A 19 -8.30 6.30 -3.11
N LEU A 20 -8.59 7.44 -2.47
CA LEU A 20 -9.97 7.95 -2.35
C LEU A 20 -10.55 8.40 -3.70
N ALA A 21 -9.71 8.81 -4.64
CA ALA A 21 -10.15 9.22 -5.97
C ALA A 21 -10.36 8.03 -6.93
N LEU A 22 -9.75 6.87 -6.65
CA LEU A 22 -9.80 5.70 -7.52
C LEU A 22 -11.21 5.17 -7.79
N PRO A 23 -12.13 5.06 -6.80
CA PRO A 23 -13.47 4.58 -7.06
C PRO A 23 -14.25 5.42 -8.07
N GLN A 24 -13.98 6.73 -8.10
CA GLN A 24 -14.63 7.65 -9.03
C GLN A 24 -13.95 7.60 -10.41
N ILE A 25 -12.61 7.65 -10.46
CA ILE A 25 -11.84 7.62 -11.72
C ILE A 25 -12.08 6.32 -12.49
N LEU A 26 -12.08 5.18 -11.80
CA LEU A 26 -12.25 3.87 -12.40
C LEU A 26 -13.72 3.43 -12.48
N ARG A 27 -14.66 4.30 -12.09
CA ARG A 27 -16.11 4.02 -12.11
C ARG A 27 -16.49 2.70 -11.44
N TRP A 28 -15.86 2.38 -10.30
CA TRP A 28 -16.10 1.13 -9.57
C TRP A 28 -17.56 0.92 -9.22
N GLY A 29 -18.34 2.00 -9.05
CA GLY A 29 -19.78 1.90 -8.85
C GLY A 29 -20.49 1.09 -9.95
N ASP A 30 -20.14 1.31 -11.22
CA ASP A 30 -20.77 0.65 -12.37
C ASP A 30 -20.39 -0.83 -12.46
N ASP A 31 -19.13 -1.17 -12.14
CA ASP A 31 -18.65 -2.55 -12.17
C ASP A 31 -19.12 -3.35 -10.95
N LEU A 32 -19.07 -2.76 -9.76
CA LEU A 32 -19.55 -3.39 -8.53
C LEU A 32 -21.08 -3.51 -8.51
N ALA A 33 -21.82 -2.70 -9.28
CA ALA A 33 -23.26 -2.84 -9.45
C ALA A 33 -23.66 -4.16 -10.12
N LYS A 34 -22.78 -4.74 -10.96
CA LYS A 34 -22.99 -6.03 -11.64
C LYS A 34 -22.81 -7.23 -10.69
N LEU A 35 -22.20 -7.01 -9.52
CA LEU A 35 -21.95 -8.07 -8.54
C LEU A 35 -23.17 -8.30 -7.64
N ARG A 36 -23.23 -9.50 -7.04
CA ARG A 36 -24.21 -9.81 -5.99
C ARG A 36 -24.01 -8.85 -4.81
N PRO A 37 -25.08 -8.38 -4.13
CA PRO A 37 -24.97 -7.40 -3.05
C PRO A 37 -23.96 -7.78 -1.96
N LEU A 38 -23.92 -9.05 -1.57
CA LEU A 38 -22.98 -9.57 -0.57
C LEU A 38 -21.52 -9.43 -1.05
N THR A 39 -21.21 -9.82 -2.29
CA THR A 39 -19.87 -9.71 -2.86
C THR A 39 -19.41 -8.25 -2.93
N ARG A 40 -20.32 -7.35 -3.31
CA ARG A 40 -20.05 -5.90 -3.31
C ARG A 40 -19.75 -5.37 -1.91
N GLN A 41 -20.51 -5.78 -0.90
CA GLN A 41 -20.25 -5.37 0.49
C GLN A 41 -18.87 -5.86 0.96
N VAL A 42 -18.55 -7.13 0.71
CA VAL A 42 -17.24 -7.71 1.07
C VAL A 42 -16.09 -6.96 0.41
N PHE A 43 -16.21 -6.60 -0.87
CA PHE A 43 -15.21 -5.80 -1.57
C PHE A 43 -14.96 -4.45 -0.85
N TRP A 44 -16.03 -3.72 -0.53
CA TRP A 44 -15.92 -2.44 0.17
C TRP A 44 -15.35 -2.58 1.58
N THR A 45 -15.71 -3.64 2.30
CA THR A 45 -15.14 -3.94 3.62
C THR A 45 -13.63 -4.16 3.54
N TYR A 46 -13.16 -4.98 2.60
CA TYR A 46 -11.72 -5.21 2.42
C TYR A 46 -10.99 -3.96 1.94
N ALA A 47 -11.58 -3.19 1.04
CA ALA A 47 -11.02 -1.91 0.61
C ALA A 47 -10.84 -0.95 1.80
N ALA A 48 -11.84 -0.85 2.68
CA ALA A 48 -11.77 -0.02 3.88
C ALA A 48 -10.70 -0.51 4.87
N TYR A 49 -10.58 -1.82 5.09
CA TYR A 49 -9.54 -2.39 5.96
C TYR A 49 -8.13 -2.12 5.44
N ILE A 50 -7.90 -2.33 4.14
CA ILE A 50 -6.62 -2.03 3.47
C ILE A 50 -6.29 -0.55 3.60
N TRP A 51 -7.26 0.32 3.34
CA TRP A 51 -7.09 1.78 3.41
C TRP A 51 -6.74 2.24 4.82
N ALA A 52 -7.48 1.78 5.83
CA ALA A 52 -7.21 2.10 7.24
C ALA A 52 -5.83 1.58 7.69
N THR A 53 -5.45 0.37 7.26
CA THR A 53 -4.14 -0.22 7.55
C THR A 53 -3.00 0.64 6.99
N ASN A 54 -3.10 1.08 5.73
CA ASN A 54 -2.11 1.96 5.10
C ASN A 54 -1.97 3.30 5.85
N ILE A 55 -3.09 3.85 6.35
CA ILE A 55 -3.07 5.07 7.16
C ILE A 55 -2.35 4.82 8.48
N CYS A 56 -2.68 3.74 9.20
CA CYS A 56 -2.03 3.42 10.47
C CYS A 56 -0.51 3.27 10.31
N PHE A 57 -0.06 2.53 9.29
CA PHE A 57 1.37 2.39 9.00
C PHE A 57 2.01 3.73 8.62
N GLY A 58 1.31 4.51 7.79
CA GLY A 58 1.70 5.85 7.39
C GLY A 58 1.92 6.78 8.58
N VAL A 59 0.94 6.84 9.49
CA VAL A 59 0.96 7.67 10.70
C VAL A 59 2.09 7.27 11.63
N VAL A 60 2.20 5.98 11.98
CA VAL A 60 3.27 5.50 12.87
C VAL A 60 4.65 5.84 12.28
N SER A 61 4.82 5.70 10.97
CA SER A 61 6.13 5.89 10.34
C SER A 61 6.49 7.36 10.14
N ALA A 62 5.49 8.21 9.85
CA ALA A 62 5.69 9.65 9.68
C ALA A 62 5.90 10.39 11.01
N PHE A 63 5.09 10.07 12.02
CA PHE A 63 5.05 10.84 13.28
C PHE A 63 5.78 10.17 14.44
N ALA A 64 5.86 8.84 14.45
CA ALA A 64 6.50 8.06 15.52
C ALA A 64 7.57 7.07 15.01
N PRO A 65 8.50 7.46 14.11
CA PRO A 65 9.48 6.52 13.53
C PRO A 65 10.41 5.90 14.57
N HIS A 66 10.53 6.50 15.76
CA HIS A 66 11.35 5.96 16.84
C HIS A 66 10.74 4.69 17.46
N TRP A 67 9.41 4.52 17.45
CA TRP A 67 8.75 3.29 17.89
C TRP A 67 9.06 2.08 17.01
N LEU A 68 9.41 2.32 15.74
CA LEU A 68 9.83 1.27 14.80
C LEU A 68 11.34 1.03 14.80
N LEU A 69 12.12 1.84 15.53
CA LEU A 69 13.58 1.79 15.55
C LEU A 69 14.17 1.52 16.94
N ASP A 70 13.32 1.28 17.94
CA ASP A 70 13.74 1.04 19.33
C ASP A 70 14.41 -0.33 19.56
N ARG A 71 14.51 -1.16 18.50
CA ARG A 71 15.07 -2.53 18.50
C ARG A 71 14.34 -3.51 19.43
N SER A 72 13.16 -3.15 19.92
CA SER A 72 12.32 -4.08 20.66
C SER A 72 11.86 -5.21 19.74
N PRO A 73 11.55 -6.39 20.30
CA PRO A 73 10.91 -7.46 19.54
C PRO A 73 9.62 -7.00 18.85
N LEU A 74 8.86 -6.10 19.50
CA LEU A 74 7.64 -5.53 18.93
C LEU A 74 7.93 -4.70 17.68
N ALA A 75 8.90 -3.79 17.74
CA ALA A 75 9.28 -2.96 16.59
C ALA A 75 9.71 -3.83 15.40
N ARG A 76 10.49 -4.88 15.65
CA ARG A 76 10.92 -5.82 14.60
C ARG A 76 9.75 -6.60 13.98
N VAL A 77 8.82 -7.09 14.80
CA VAL A 77 7.64 -7.82 14.33
C VAL A 77 6.73 -6.88 13.51
N VAL A 78 6.48 -5.67 14.00
CA VAL A 78 5.63 -4.69 13.29
C VAL A 78 6.29 -4.25 11.99
N ALA A 79 7.58 -3.91 11.99
CA ALA A 79 8.31 -3.59 10.76
C ALA A 79 8.31 -4.78 9.79
N GLY A 80 8.55 -6.00 10.28
CA GLY A 80 8.51 -7.22 9.48
C GLY A 80 7.14 -7.47 8.85
N TYR A 81 6.07 -7.23 9.61
CA TYR A 81 4.69 -7.32 9.12
C TYR A 81 4.42 -6.30 7.99
N ILE A 82 4.84 -5.05 8.17
CA ILE A 82 4.69 -4.01 7.14
C ILE A 82 5.52 -4.37 5.89
N ALA A 83 6.73 -4.89 6.07
CA ALA A 83 7.58 -5.35 4.97
C ALA A 83 6.92 -6.49 4.19
N LEU A 84 6.36 -7.48 4.90
CA LEU A 84 5.64 -8.61 4.30
C LEU A 84 4.38 -8.13 3.56
N TYR A 85 3.62 -7.22 4.14
CA TYR A 85 2.42 -6.66 3.53
C TYR A 85 2.74 -5.98 2.19
N TRP A 86 3.73 -5.09 2.15
CA TRP A 86 4.13 -4.43 0.90
C TRP A 86 4.82 -5.41 -0.06
N GLY A 87 5.61 -6.35 0.44
CA GLY A 87 6.25 -7.38 -0.38
C GLY A 87 5.23 -8.27 -1.07
N ALA A 88 4.21 -8.73 -0.35
CA ALA A 88 3.08 -9.45 -0.93
C ALA A 88 2.37 -8.59 -1.98
N ARG A 89 2.18 -7.29 -1.73
CA ARG A 89 1.56 -6.38 -2.71
C ARG A 89 2.37 -6.25 -3.99
N VAL A 90 3.70 -6.22 -3.91
CA VAL A 90 4.61 -6.27 -5.07
C VAL A 90 4.45 -7.59 -5.82
N LEU A 91 4.48 -8.73 -5.13
CA LEU A 91 4.31 -10.03 -5.76
C LEU A 91 2.97 -10.14 -6.49
N VAL A 92 1.87 -9.70 -5.88
CA VAL A 92 0.55 -9.67 -6.53
C VAL A 92 0.56 -8.78 -7.79
N GLN A 93 1.28 -7.66 -7.78
CA GLN A 93 1.42 -6.76 -8.95
C GLN A 93 2.13 -7.38 -10.14
N PHE A 94 3.03 -8.34 -9.91
CA PHE A 94 3.81 -8.98 -10.98
C PHE A 94 3.28 -10.36 -11.37
N PHE A 95 2.74 -11.12 -10.42
CA PHE A 95 2.36 -12.52 -10.62
C PHE A 95 0.85 -12.76 -10.71
N TYR A 96 0.01 -11.84 -10.23
CA TYR A 96 -1.44 -12.03 -10.21
C TYR A 96 -2.20 -11.07 -11.12
N PHE A 97 -1.80 -9.79 -11.16
CA PHE A 97 -2.47 -8.81 -12.03
C PHE A 97 -2.10 -9.05 -13.49
N ASP A 98 -3.12 -9.37 -14.31
CA ASP A 98 -2.98 -9.45 -15.75
C ASP A 98 -2.81 -8.03 -16.33
N ARG A 99 -1.75 -7.83 -17.11
CA ARG A 99 -1.41 -6.56 -17.77
C ARG A 99 -1.87 -6.52 -19.22
N SER A 100 -2.53 -7.58 -19.70
CA SER A 100 -2.96 -7.73 -21.10
C SER A 100 -3.94 -6.65 -21.55
N GLU A 101 -4.80 -6.16 -20.66
CA GLU A 101 -5.81 -5.12 -20.93
C GLU A 101 -5.44 -3.74 -20.33
N ALA A 102 -4.18 -3.53 -19.94
CA ALA A 102 -3.77 -2.28 -19.32
C ALA A 102 -3.98 -1.08 -20.27
N PRO A 103 -4.57 0.04 -19.79
CA PRO A 103 -4.77 1.23 -20.60
C PRO A 103 -3.47 1.72 -21.24
N SER A 104 -3.47 1.86 -22.57
CA SER A 104 -2.30 2.33 -23.31
C SER A 104 -2.10 3.84 -23.08
N GLY A 105 -1.05 4.22 -22.35
CA GLY A 105 -0.67 5.63 -22.18
C GLY A 105 0.60 5.83 -21.37
N ALA A 106 1.43 6.81 -21.76
CA ALA A 106 2.69 7.10 -21.05
C ALA A 106 2.46 7.51 -19.59
N PHE A 107 1.37 8.22 -19.31
CA PHE A 107 0.97 8.60 -17.95
C PHE A 107 0.62 7.37 -17.08
N TYR A 108 -0.15 6.42 -17.62
CA TYR A 108 -0.53 5.21 -16.89
C TYR A 108 0.70 4.35 -16.55
N LYS A 109 1.60 4.16 -17.52
CA LYS A 109 2.88 3.45 -17.28
C LYS A 109 3.74 4.16 -16.23
N MET A 110 3.82 5.48 -16.27
CA MET A 110 4.56 6.26 -15.29
C MET A 110 3.97 6.13 -13.88
N ALA A 111 2.64 6.23 -13.76
CA ALA A 111 1.93 6.06 -12.49
C ALA A 111 2.10 4.64 -11.93
N GLU A 112 2.01 3.62 -12.78
CA GLU A 112 2.26 2.23 -12.39
C GLU A 112 3.71 2.04 -11.91
N MET A 113 4.70 2.54 -12.66
CA MET A 113 6.11 2.45 -12.28
C MET A 113 6.39 3.17 -10.96
N ALA A 114 5.78 4.35 -10.75
CA ALA A 114 5.89 5.08 -9.50
C ALA A 114 5.28 4.31 -8.32
N LEU A 115 4.10 3.70 -8.51
CA LEU A 115 3.45 2.87 -7.48
C LEU A 115 4.26 1.62 -7.14
N VAL A 116 4.76 0.91 -8.15
CA VAL A 116 5.63 -0.25 -7.94
C VAL A 116 6.92 0.16 -7.23
N GLY A 117 7.54 1.26 -7.67
CA GLY A 117 8.73 1.82 -7.03
C GLY A 117 8.47 2.17 -5.57
N LEU A 118 7.32 2.76 -5.26
CA LEU A 118 6.89 3.02 -3.90
C LEU A 118 6.77 1.71 -3.09
N PHE A 119 6.09 0.69 -3.61
CA PHE A 119 5.91 -0.56 -2.88
C PHE A 119 7.24 -1.27 -2.61
N VAL A 120 8.13 -1.32 -3.60
CA VAL A 120 9.49 -1.87 -3.43
C VAL A 120 10.28 -1.08 -2.40
N PHE A 121 10.20 0.25 -2.44
CA PHE A 121 10.83 1.12 -1.44
C PHE A 121 10.31 0.83 -0.03
N LEU A 122 8.99 0.72 0.15
CA LEU A 122 8.38 0.40 1.44
C LEU A 122 8.88 -0.96 1.94
N THR A 123 8.80 -2.01 1.11
CA THR A 123 9.29 -3.35 1.46
C THR A 123 10.75 -3.33 1.90
N ALA A 124 11.63 -2.63 1.17
CA ALA A 124 13.04 -2.55 1.50
C ALA A 124 13.31 -1.80 2.81
N VAL A 125 12.66 -0.64 3.02
CA VAL A 125 12.84 0.17 4.22
C VAL A 125 12.37 -0.57 5.47
N TYR A 126 11.17 -1.17 5.44
CA TYR A 126 10.67 -1.91 6.60
C TYR A 126 11.39 -3.25 6.81
N GLY A 127 11.83 -3.91 5.74
CA GLY A 127 12.66 -5.11 5.84
C GLY A 127 13.99 -4.83 6.53
N TYR A 128 14.65 -3.72 6.17
CA TYR A 128 15.86 -3.27 6.85
C TYR A 128 15.58 -2.87 8.30
N ALA A 129 14.45 -2.20 8.58
CA ALA A 129 14.04 -1.84 9.95
C ALA A 129 13.86 -3.08 10.85
N ALA A 130 13.24 -4.13 10.30
CA ALA A 130 13.01 -5.38 11.02
C ALA A 130 14.31 -6.15 11.32
N ALA A 131 15.31 -6.05 10.45
CA ALA A 131 16.59 -6.73 10.59
C ALA A 131 17.61 -5.99 11.47
N SER A 132 17.46 -4.67 11.63
CA SER A 132 18.37 -3.81 12.42
C SER A 132 18.17 -3.87 13.95
#